data_AF-A0A349PIB7-F1
#
_entry.id   AF-A0A349PIB7-F1
#
_cell.length_a   1.000
_cell.length_b   1.000
_cell.length_c   1.000
_cell.angle_alpha   90.00
_cell.angle_beta   90.00
_cell.angle_gamma   90.00
#
_symmetry.space_group_name_H-M   'P 1'
#
loop_
_entity.id
_entity.type
_entity.pdbx_description
1 polymer ?
#
loop_
_entity_poly.entity_id
_entity_poly.type
_entity_poly.pdbx_seq_one_letter_code
_entity_poly.pdbx_strand_id
1 'polypeptide(L)'
;ELRIKSEAKDIKEKYIDPPYTTDFGILFLPIESLYAEVLRRPGLADTLQRDYKVIITGPTTIAAILNSLQMGFRTLAIEKRSSEVWTVLGNIKKEFTVFGDLLDKTHKKLQEASNTIETASTKSRTIERKLNKVQELPVAEVVNELPLIVE
;
A
#
# COMPACT_ATOMS: atom_id res chain seq x y z
N GLU A 1 1.05 -49.77 27.02
CA GLU A 1 -0.10 -49.43 26.14
C GLU A 1 -1.24 -48.72 26.87
N LEU A 2 -1.85 -49.32 27.90
CA LEU A 2 -2.99 -48.72 28.62
C LEU A 2 -2.73 -47.30 29.12
N ARG A 3 -1.56 -47.04 29.71
CA ARG A 3 -1.17 -45.70 30.15
C ARG A 3 -1.19 -44.70 29.00
N ILE A 4 -0.56 -45.01 27.86
CA ILE A 4 -0.51 -44.14 26.67
C ILE A 4 -1.92 -43.80 26.17
N LYS A 5 -2.81 -44.80 26.11
CA LYS A 5 -4.22 -44.57 25.73
C LYS A 5 -4.95 -43.68 26.73
N SER A 6 -4.72 -43.86 28.03
CA SER A 6 -5.29 -43.01 29.08
C SER A 6 -4.81 -41.56 28.95
N GLU A 7 -3.51 -41.34 28.76
CA GLU A 7 -2.97 -39.98 28.59
C GLU A 7 -3.54 -39.31 27.33
N ALA A 8 -3.67 -40.04 26.22
CA ALA A 8 -4.29 -39.50 25.01
C ALA A 8 -5.77 -39.18 25.19
N LYS A 9 -6.50 -40.01 25.95
CA LYS A 9 -7.89 -39.75 26.32
C LYS A 9 -8.00 -38.47 27.15
N ASP A 10 -7.15 -38.33 28.16
CA ASP A 10 -7.08 -37.13 29.01
C ASP A 10 -6.78 -35.88 28.17
N ILE A 11 -5.85 -35.98 27.20
CA ILE A 11 -5.54 -34.86 26.30
C ILE A 11 -6.78 -34.44 25.51
N LYS A 12 -7.49 -35.41 24.91
CA LYS A 12 -8.72 -35.15 24.16
C LYS A 12 -9.80 -34.49 25.02
N GLU A 13 -10.07 -35.06 26.19
CA GLU A 13 -11.18 -34.63 27.04
C GLU A 13 -10.92 -33.26 27.70
N LYS A 14 -9.65 -32.95 28.00
CA LYS A 14 -9.30 -31.74 28.76
C LYS A 14 -8.86 -30.57 27.89
N TYR A 15 -8.34 -30.80 26.68
CA TYR A 15 -7.65 -29.76 25.91
C TYR A 15 -8.04 -29.64 24.43
N ILE A 16 -8.83 -30.56 23.87
CA ILE A 16 -9.29 -30.45 22.47
C ILE A 16 -10.71 -29.87 22.44
N ASP A 17 -10.81 -28.57 22.19
CA ASP A 17 -12.07 -27.81 22.09
C ASP A 17 -12.06 -26.80 20.91
N PRO A 18 -12.17 -27.27 19.65
CA PRO A 18 -12.36 -26.37 18.50
C PRO A 18 -13.68 -25.58 18.59
N PRO A 19 -13.70 -24.29 18.25
CA PRO A 19 -12.66 -23.54 17.54
C PRO A 19 -11.61 -22.85 18.45
N TYR A 20 -11.69 -23.03 19.77
CA TYR A 20 -10.78 -22.36 20.71
C TYR A 20 -9.38 -22.97 20.74
N THR A 21 -9.27 -24.26 20.43
CA THR A 21 -8.00 -24.97 20.26
C THR A 21 -7.88 -25.61 18.88
N THR A 22 -6.72 -26.22 18.59
CA THR A 22 -6.57 -27.12 17.45
C THR A 22 -7.50 -28.33 17.59
N ASP A 23 -7.81 -28.95 16.46
CA ASP A 23 -8.66 -30.15 16.37
C ASP A 23 -7.91 -31.45 16.67
N PHE A 24 -6.62 -31.36 17.00
CA PHE A 24 -5.77 -32.45 17.45
C PHE A 24 -4.90 -32.02 18.64
N GLY A 25 -4.43 -33.01 19.39
CA GLY A 25 -3.49 -32.86 20.51
C GLY A 25 -2.16 -33.58 20.26
N ILE A 26 -1.16 -33.25 21.06
CA ILE A 26 0.17 -33.86 21.01
C ILE A 26 0.46 -34.55 22.36
N LEU A 27 0.75 -35.85 22.31
CA LEU A 27 1.31 -36.59 23.44
C LEU A 27 2.83 -36.66 23.30
N PHE A 28 3.53 -35.86 24.11
CA PHE A 28 4.98 -35.78 24.10
C PHE A 28 5.60 -36.88 25.00
N LEU A 29 6.51 -37.65 24.42
CA LEU A 29 7.32 -38.64 25.14
C LEU A 29 8.75 -38.11 25.25
N PRO A 30 9.27 -37.81 26.46
CA PRO A 30 10.53 -37.08 26.63
C PRO A 30 11.79 -37.88 26.28
N ILE A 31 11.65 -39.18 26.06
CA ILE A 31 12.76 -40.08 25.73
C ILE A 31 12.50 -40.66 24.34
N GLU A 32 13.44 -40.44 23.41
CA GLU A 32 13.32 -40.89 22.02
C GLU A 32 13.17 -42.43 21.91
N SER A 33 13.85 -43.18 22.78
CA SER A 33 13.72 -44.65 22.81
C SER A 33 12.33 -45.11 23.26
N LEU A 34 11.69 -44.40 24.20
CA LEU A 34 10.31 -44.67 24.60
C LEU A 34 9.34 -44.37 23.45
N TYR A 35 9.53 -43.25 22.75
CA TYR A 35 8.78 -42.92 21.56
C TYR A 35 8.89 -44.02 20.49
N ALA A 36 10.11 -44.47 20.18
CA ALA A 36 10.35 -45.54 19.22
C ALA A 36 9.70 -46.87 19.64
N GLU A 37 9.76 -47.22 20.93
CA GLU A 37 9.10 -48.43 21.46
C GLU A 37 7.57 -48.34 21.36
N VAL A 38 6.99 -47.17 21.59
CA VAL A 38 5.55 -46.96 21.44
C VAL A 38 5.12 -47.07 19.97
N LEU A 39 5.92 -46.53 19.03
CA LEU A 39 5.65 -46.67 17.60
C LEU A 39 5.78 -48.11 17.08
N ARG A 40 6.63 -48.94 17.70
CA ARG A 40 6.75 -50.36 17.34
C ARG A 40 5.52 -51.19 17.70
N ARG A 41 4.58 -50.66 18.49
CA ARG A 41 3.33 -51.34 18.84
C ARG A 41 2.33 -51.20 17.68
N PRO A 42 2.01 -52.28 16.97
CA PRO A 42 1.14 -52.21 15.80
C PRO A 42 -0.24 -51.61 16.14
N GLY A 43 -0.69 -50.65 15.34
CA GLY A 43 -2.01 -50.02 15.46
C GLY A 43 -2.19 -49.08 16.66
N LEU A 44 -1.20 -48.94 17.55
CA LEU A 44 -1.32 -48.04 18.70
C LEU A 44 -1.39 -46.59 18.26
N ALA A 45 -0.41 -46.13 17.46
CA ALA A 45 -0.39 -44.75 16.96
C ALA A 45 -1.66 -44.39 16.18
N ASP A 46 -2.11 -45.29 15.29
CA ASP A 46 -3.33 -45.12 14.50
C ASP A 46 -4.57 -45.01 15.39
N THR A 47 -4.64 -45.82 16.45
CA THR A 47 -5.73 -45.77 17.43
C THR A 47 -5.77 -44.42 18.15
N LEU A 48 -4.60 -43.88 18.53
CA LEU A 48 -4.57 -42.59 19.22
C LEU A 48 -4.99 -41.44 18.31
N GLN A 49 -4.55 -41.46 17.06
CA GLN A 49 -4.92 -40.46 16.09
C GLN A 49 -6.42 -40.53 15.74
N ARG A 50 -6.95 -41.73 15.48
CA ARG A 50 -8.35 -41.91 15.07
C ARG A 50 -9.32 -41.67 16.21
N ASP A 51 -9.08 -42.29 17.37
CA ASP A 51 -10.07 -42.33 18.45
C ASP A 51 -9.92 -41.14 19.40
N TYR A 52 -8.70 -40.65 19.60
CA TYR A 52 -8.40 -39.52 20.49
C TYR A 52 -8.02 -38.22 19.77
N LYS A 53 -7.80 -38.23 18.45
CA LYS A 53 -7.22 -37.08 17.72
C LYS A 53 -5.88 -36.62 18.32
N VAL A 54 -5.09 -37.57 18.83
CA VAL A 54 -3.79 -37.29 19.45
C VAL A 54 -2.68 -37.94 18.66
N ILE A 55 -1.67 -37.14 18.31
CA ILE A 55 -0.43 -37.63 17.71
C ILE A 55 0.63 -37.81 18.79
N ILE A 56 1.45 -38.85 18.70
CA ILE A 56 2.60 -39.04 19.58
C ILE A 56 3.83 -38.40 18.95
N THR A 57 4.65 -37.74 19.77
CA THR A 57 5.93 -37.18 19.34
C THR A 57 7.05 -37.52 20.32
N GLY A 58 8.25 -37.82 19.81
CA GLY A 58 9.51 -37.78 20.56
C GLY A 58 10.18 -36.39 20.51
N PRO A 59 11.31 -36.20 21.22
CA PRO A 59 12.08 -34.95 21.23
C PRO A 59 12.45 -34.43 19.84
N THR A 60 12.87 -35.31 18.94
CA THR A 60 13.29 -34.92 17.58
C THR A 60 12.08 -34.51 16.74
N THR A 61 10.98 -35.27 16.84
CA THR A 61 9.76 -35.02 16.06
C THR A 61 9.07 -33.72 16.48
N ILE A 62 8.98 -33.43 17.79
CA ILE A 62 8.36 -32.18 18.24
C ILE A 62 9.19 -30.96 17.82
N ALA A 63 10.52 -31.06 17.86
CA ALA A 63 11.41 -30.00 17.36
C ALA A 63 11.19 -29.74 15.87
N ALA A 64 11.03 -30.80 15.06
CA ALA A 64 10.72 -30.66 13.64
C ALA A 64 9.37 -29.96 13.41
N ILE A 65 8.32 -30.38 14.13
CA ILE A 65 6.98 -29.75 14.03
C ILE A 65 7.06 -28.27 14.38
N LEU A 66 7.75 -27.90 15.47
CA LEU A 66 7.89 -26.51 15.89
C LEU A 66 8.65 -25.67 14.86
N ASN A 67 9.71 -26.21 14.24
CA ASN A 67 10.42 -25.53 13.16
C ASN A 67 9.53 -25.32 11.92
N SER A 68 8.77 -26.34 11.53
CA SER A 68 7.81 -26.23 10.42
C SER A 68 6.71 -25.20 10.71
N LEU A 69 6.16 -25.19 11.93
CA LEU A 69 5.17 -24.19 12.37
C LEU A 69 5.76 -22.78 12.38
N GLN A 70 7.00 -22.62 12.86
CA GLN A 70 7.69 -21.32 12.85
C GLN A 70 7.81 -20.77 11.42
N MET A 71 8.14 -21.62 10.45
CA MET A 71 8.18 -21.23 9.03
C MET A 71 6.79 -20.84 8.51
N GLY A 72 5.75 -21.60 8.85
CA GLY A 72 4.36 -21.28 8.49
C GLY A 72 3.90 -19.91 9.03
N PHE A 73 4.22 -19.59 10.28
CA PHE A 73 3.90 -18.28 10.86
C PHE A 73 4.74 -17.15 10.26
N ARG A 74 6.02 -17.39 9.92
CA ARG A 74 6.83 -16.40 9.20
C ARG A 74 6.24 -16.08 7.83
N THR A 75 5.81 -17.10 7.08
CA THR A 75 5.15 -16.91 5.78
C THR A 75 3.84 -16.13 5.93
N LEU A 76 2.97 -16.50 6.87
CA LEU A 76 1.72 -15.77 7.13
C LEU A 76 1.97 -14.30 7.54
N ALA A 77 3.03 -14.02 8.31
CA ALA A 77 3.41 -12.66 8.66
C ALA A 77 3.94 -11.86 7.45
N ILE A 78 4.66 -12.51 6.53
CA ILE A 78 5.11 -11.91 5.28
C ILE A 78 3.92 -11.61 4.36
N GLU A 79 2.98 -12.55 4.21
CA GLU A 79 1.75 -12.33 3.43
C GLU A 79 0.94 -11.12 3.92
N LYS A 80 0.84 -10.94 5.25
CA LYS A 80 0.19 -9.76 5.84
C LYS A 80 0.90 -8.44 5.54
N ARG A 81 2.22 -8.44 5.31
CA ARG A 81 2.97 -7.22 4.93
C ARG A 81 2.81 -6.84 3.46
N SER A 82 2.40 -7.76 2.58
CA SER A 82 2.11 -7.43 1.17
C SER A 82 0.88 -6.53 1.01
N SER A 83 -0.06 -6.52 1.97
CA SER A 83 -1.22 -5.63 1.95
C SER A 83 -0.84 -4.15 2.19
N GLU A 84 0.25 -3.89 2.92
CA GLU A 84 0.75 -2.53 3.15
C GLU A 84 1.35 -1.93 1.86
N VAL A 85 2.05 -2.73 1.06
CA VAL A 85 2.66 -2.27 -0.19
C VAL A 85 1.62 -1.76 -1.19
N TRP A 86 0.50 -2.47 -1.33
CA TRP A 86 -0.60 -2.03 -2.21
C TRP A 86 -1.28 -0.76 -1.72
N THR A 87 -1.39 -0.58 -0.40
CA THR A 87 -1.93 0.66 0.20
C THR A 87 -1.00 1.84 -0.05
N VAL A 88 0.32 1.66 0.13
CA VAL A 88 1.34 2.68 -0.14
C VAL A 88 1.35 3.08 -1.61
N LEU A 89 1.35 2.11 -2.53
CA LEU A 89 1.27 2.39 -3.98
C LEU A 89 -0.03 3.08 -4.38
N GLY A 90 -1.16 2.74 -3.74
CA GLY A 90 -2.44 3.41 -3.92
C GLY A 90 -2.42 4.89 -3.49
N ASN A 91 -1.73 5.21 -2.39
CA ASN A 91 -1.54 6.57 -1.92
C ASN A 91 -0.65 7.38 -2.87
N ILE A 92 0.47 6.80 -3.34
CA ILE A 92 1.37 7.45 -4.31
C ILE A 92 0.63 7.77 -5.61
N LYS A 93 -0.21 6.85 -6.11
CA LYS A 93 -1.02 7.10 -7.32
C LYS A 93 -1.93 8.32 -7.16
N LYS A 94 -2.58 8.49 -6.00
CA LYS A 94 -3.45 9.65 -5.72
C LYS A 94 -2.67 10.96 -5.73
N GLU A 95 -1.49 11.00 -5.10
CA GLU A 95 -0.68 12.22 -5.09
C GLU A 95 -0.20 12.60 -6.50
N PHE A 96 0.16 11.62 -7.33
CA PHE A 96 0.52 11.87 -8.72
C PHE A 96 -0.64 12.43 -9.56
N THR A 97 -1.88 12.01 -9.30
CA THR A 97 -3.05 12.60 -9.96
C THR A 97 -3.24 14.06 -9.57
N VAL A 98 -3.15 14.39 -8.28
CA VAL A 98 -3.27 15.78 -7.79
C VAL A 98 -2.14 16.65 -8.37
N PHE A 99 -0.93 16.12 -8.44
CA PHE A 99 0.20 16.81 -9.05
C PHE A 99 0.01 17.06 -10.55
N GLY A 100 -0.54 16.08 -11.29
CA GLY A 100 -0.92 16.24 -12.69
C GLY A 100 -1.93 17.38 -12.89
N ASP A 101 -2.98 17.42 -12.09
CA ASP A 101 -3.99 18.50 -12.14
C ASP A 101 -3.38 19.87 -11.86
N LEU A 102 -2.40 19.95 -10.95
CA LEU A 102 -1.69 21.18 -10.63
C LEU A 102 -0.79 21.65 -11.78
N LEU A 103 -0.09 20.72 -12.44
CA LEU A 103 0.70 21.00 -13.64
C LEU A 103 -0.17 21.51 -14.78
N ASP A 104 -1.32 20.89 -15.04
CA ASP A 104 -2.27 21.32 -16.07
C ASP A 104 -2.80 22.74 -15.81
N LYS A 105 -3.14 23.04 -14.55
CA LYS A 105 -3.53 24.41 -14.15
C LYS A 105 -2.41 25.41 -14.36
N THR A 106 -1.18 25.02 -14.05
CA THR A 106 0.00 25.88 -14.23
C THR A 106 0.27 26.15 -15.70
N HIS A 107 0.18 25.11 -16.55
CA HIS A 107 0.30 25.22 -18.00
C HIS A 107 -0.74 26.19 -18.58
N LYS A 108 -2.02 26.08 -18.16
CA LYS A 108 -3.07 27.02 -18.59
C LYS A 108 -2.75 28.46 -18.23
N LYS A 109 -2.29 28.73 -17.00
CA LYS A 109 -1.91 30.08 -16.57
C LYS A 109 -0.73 30.65 -17.36
N LEU A 110 0.27 29.83 -17.69
CA LEU A 110 1.39 30.25 -18.54
C LEU A 110 0.92 30.59 -19.95
N GLN A 111 -0.01 29.82 -20.51
CA GLN A 111 -0.59 30.11 -21.82
C GLN A 111 -1.37 31.43 -21.82
N GLU A 112 -2.19 31.68 -20.79
CA GLU A 112 -2.92 32.94 -20.62
C GLU A 112 -1.98 34.14 -20.50
N ALA A 113 -0.90 34.00 -19.73
CA ALA A 113 0.12 35.02 -19.60
C ALA A 113 0.80 35.31 -20.96
N SER A 114 1.13 34.26 -21.72
CA SER A 114 1.72 34.38 -23.06
C SER A 114 0.81 35.16 -24.02
N ASN A 115 -0.48 34.80 -24.08
CA ASN A 115 -1.48 35.50 -24.91
C ASN A 115 -1.62 36.99 -24.53
N THR A 116 -1.51 37.28 -23.24
CA THR A 116 -1.59 38.67 -22.73
C THR A 116 -0.39 39.50 -23.20
N ILE A 117 0.82 38.92 -23.18
CA ILE A 117 2.04 39.57 -23.67
C ILE A 117 1.93 39.86 -25.17
N GLU A 118 1.42 38.92 -25.97
CA GLU A 118 1.24 39.10 -27.41
C GLU A 118 0.26 40.25 -27.74
N THR A 119 -0.84 40.33 -26.98
CA THR A 119 -1.83 41.41 -27.11
C THR A 119 -1.22 42.77 -26.76
N ALA A 120 -0.43 42.84 -25.69
CA ALA A 120 0.28 44.05 -25.29
C ALA A 120 1.30 44.51 -26.35
N SER A 121 2.06 43.56 -26.92
CA SER A 121 3.01 43.82 -28.01
C SER A 121 2.34 44.44 -29.24
N THR A 122 1.17 43.89 -29.64
CA THR A 122 0.40 44.39 -30.78
C THR A 122 -0.13 45.81 -30.55
N LYS A 123 -0.65 46.09 -29.34
CA LYS A 123 -1.07 47.45 -28.97
C LYS A 123 0.10 48.42 -28.98
N SER A 124 1.26 48.04 -28.45
CA SER A 124 2.47 48.86 -28.46
C SER A 124 2.87 49.27 -29.88
N ARG A 125 2.90 48.32 -30.83
CA ARG A 125 3.20 48.60 -32.25
C ARG A 125 2.19 49.56 -32.89
N THR A 126 0.91 49.45 -32.51
CA THR A 126 -0.14 50.35 -33.03
C THR A 126 0.03 51.76 -32.48
N ILE A 127 0.36 51.89 -31.19
CA ILE A 127 0.66 53.18 -30.55
C ILE A 127 1.87 53.83 -31.21
N GLU A 128 2.96 53.07 -31.39
CA GLU A 128 4.19 53.54 -32.06
C GLU A 128 3.91 54.06 -33.48
N ARG A 129 3.13 53.33 -34.28
CA ARG A 129 2.71 53.80 -35.63
C ARG A 129 1.88 55.09 -35.58
N LYS A 130 0.98 55.24 -34.60
CA LYS A 130 0.18 56.47 -34.44
C LYS A 130 1.05 57.65 -34.01
N LEU A 131 2.00 57.43 -33.09
CA LEU A 131 2.96 58.45 -32.65
C LEU A 131 3.85 58.93 -33.79
N ASN A 132 4.43 58.02 -34.57
CA ASN A 132 5.25 58.39 -35.73
C ASN A 132 4.44 59.20 -36.76
N LYS A 133 3.17 58.84 -36.98
CA LYS A 133 2.29 59.58 -37.89
C LYS A 133 1.95 61.00 -37.40
N VAL A 134 1.97 61.25 -36.09
CA VAL A 134 1.76 62.60 -35.52
C VAL A 134 3.04 63.43 -35.61
N GLN A 135 4.22 62.82 -35.50
CA GLN A 135 5.51 63.51 -35.67
C GLN A 135 5.81 63.89 -37.13
N GLU A 136 5.18 63.23 -38.12
CA GLU A 136 5.34 63.54 -39.54
C GLU A 136 4.36 64.61 -40.09
N LEU A 137 3.48 65.17 -39.25
CA LEU A 137 2.60 66.27 -39.66
C LEU A 137 3.40 67.58 -39.78
N PRO A 138 3.37 68.31 -40.92
CA PRO A 138 4.04 69.60 -41.05
C PRO A 138 3.44 70.61 -40.06
N VAL A 139 4.29 71.45 -39.44
CA VAL A 139 3.92 72.53 -38.49
C VAL A 139 3.26 73.72 -39.22
N ALA A 140 2.42 73.47 -40.21
CA ALA A 140 1.75 74.48 -41.01
C ALA A 140 0.24 74.24 -41.00
N GLU A 141 -0.39 74.33 -39.83
CA GLU A 141 -1.82 74.68 -39.62
C GLU A 141 -2.17 74.63 -38.10
N VAL A 142 -1.46 75.41 -37.29
CA VAL A 142 -1.88 75.70 -35.89
C VAL A 142 -2.14 77.20 -35.69
N VAL A 143 -2.38 77.94 -36.78
CA VAL A 143 -2.69 79.39 -36.73
C VAL A 143 -3.96 79.67 -37.51
N ASN A 144 -5.12 79.31 -36.95
CA ASN A 144 -6.32 80.15 -36.98
C ASN A 144 -7.44 79.44 -36.21
N GLU A 145 -7.66 79.88 -34.97
CA GLU A 145 -8.98 80.05 -34.35
C GLU A 145 -8.76 80.52 -32.90
N LEU A 146 -8.27 81.75 -32.75
CA LEU A 146 -8.50 82.55 -31.55
C LEU A 146 -9.62 83.53 -31.91
N PRO A 147 -10.83 83.40 -31.33
CA PRO A 147 -11.82 84.46 -31.48
C PRO A 147 -11.31 85.70 -30.71
N LEU A 148 -11.00 86.75 -31.47
CA LEU A 148 -10.97 88.13 -31.01
C LEU A 148 -12.35 88.46 -30.40
N ILE A 149 -12.39 88.72 -29.10
CA ILE A 149 -13.41 89.57 -28.51
C ILE A 149 -12.70 90.86 -28.13
N VAL A 150 -12.99 91.90 -28.90
CA VAL A 150 -12.60 93.30 -28.68
C VAL A 150 -13.78 94.03 -28.05
N GLU A 151 -13.46 94.86 -27.06
CA GLU A 151 -14.27 95.84 -26.30
C GLU A 151 -15.35 95.32 -25.34
#